data_AF-A0A7X7IP66-F1
#
_entry.id   AF-A0A7X7IP66-F1
#
_cell.length_a   1.000
_cell.length_b   1.000
_cell.length_c   1.000
_cell.angle_alpha   90.00
_cell.angle_beta   90.00
_cell.angle_gamma   90.00
#
_symmetry.space_group_name_H-M   'P 1'
#
loop_
_entity.id
_entity.type
_entity.pdbx_description
1 polymer ?
#
loop_
_entity_poly.entity_id
_entity_poly.type
_entity_poly.pdbx_seq_one_letter_code
_entity_poly.pdbx_strand_id
1 'polypeptide(L)'
;MRTSPPSSSDLLARLHAVNSIEECFARGGFKYVYRAIVGGRAEALKVIALRTVTSDEGEPNHVEAEAFLREQYARIRREIDALGHCRVP
;
A
#
# COMPACT_ATOMS: atom_id res chain seq x y z
N MET A 1 -14.37 -5.34 -6.96
CA MET A 1 -13.43 -4.58 -7.81
C MET A 1 -12.06 -5.26 -7.72
N ARG A 2 -11.54 -5.78 -8.83
CA ARG A 2 -10.20 -6.39 -8.91
C ARG A 2 -9.25 -5.29 -9.39
N THR A 3 -8.29 -4.87 -8.57
CA THR A 3 -7.20 -4.00 -9.05
C THR A 3 -6.05 -4.89 -9.52
N SER A 4 -5.16 -4.34 -10.34
CA SER A 4 -3.91 -5.00 -10.72
C SER A 4 -2.80 -4.52 -9.78
N PRO A 5 -1.84 -5.40 -9.41
CA PRO A 5 -0.66 -4.96 -8.68
C PRO A 5 0.10 -3.92 -9.52
N PRO A 6 0.55 -2.80 -8.92
CA PRO A 6 1.48 -1.91 -9.61
C PRO A 6 2.77 -2.65 -10.00
N SER A 7 3.37 -2.26 -11.11
CA SER A 7 4.60 -2.88 -11.59
C SER A 7 5.77 -2.56 -10.65
N SER A 8 6.72 -3.48 -10.51
CA SER A 8 7.91 -3.26 -9.68
C SER A 8 8.74 -2.07 -10.19
N SER A 9 8.76 -1.82 -11.52
CA SER A 9 9.41 -0.65 -12.12
C SER A 9 8.75 0.67 -11.71
N ASP A 10 7.41 0.74 -11.71
CA ASP A 10 6.70 1.95 -11.29
C ASP A 10 6.92 2.25 -9.81
N LEU A 11 6.98 1.21 -8.98
CA LEU A 11 7.26 1.34 -7.56
C LEU A 11 8.69 1.83 -7.30
N LEU A 12 9.69 1.24 -7.98
CA LEU A 12 11.09 1.66 -7.85
C LEU A 12 11.30 3.12 -8.30
N ALA A 13 10.62 3.56 -9.35
CA ALA A 13 10.68 4.94 -9.81
C ALA A 13 10.14 5.95 -8.77
N ARG A 14 9.23 5.53 -7.89
CA ARG A 14 8.55 6.38 -6.90
C ARG A 14 9.11 6.25 -5.48
N LEU A 15 9.81 5.16 -5.17
CA LEU A 15 10.29 4.83 -3.83
C LEU A 15 11.82 4.81 -3.79
N HIS A 16 12.44 5.99 -3.75
CA HIS A 16 13.91 6.13 -3.82
C HIS A 16 14.69 5.44 -2.68
N ALA A 17 14.04 5.15 -1.55
CA ALA A 17 14.64 4.40 -0.45
C ALA A 17 14.73 2.87 -0.71
N VAL A 18 14.04 2.38 -1.73
CA VAL A 18 13.98 0.95 -2.07
C VAL A 18 15.02 0.63 -3.14
N ASN A 19 15.95 -0.26 -2.82
CA ASN A 19 17.04 -0.67 -3.72
C ASN A 19 16.56 -1.65 -4.80
N SER A 20 15.66 -2.57 -4.45
CA SER A 20 15.06 -3.52 -5.40
C SER A 20 13.68 -3.98 -4.93
N ILE A 21 12.83 -4.39 -5.88
CA ILE A 21 11.48 -4.91 -5.63
C ILE A 21 11.32 -6.18 -6.48
N GLU A 22 11.02 -7.30 -5.83
CA GLU A 22 10.68 -8.57 -6.49
C GLU A 22 9.17 -8.63 -6.80
N GLU A 23 8.71 -9.75 -7.38
CA GLU A 23 7.29 -9.93 -7.72
C GLU A 23 6.38 -9.90 -6.47
N CYS A 24 5.15 -9.41 -6.66
CA CYS A 24 4.12 -9.39 -5.64
C CYS A 24 3.80 -10.83 -5.17
N PHE A 25 4.19 -11.19 -3.94
CA PHE A 25 4.01 -12.54 -3.42
C PHE A 25 2.72 -12.75 -2.64
N ALA A 26 2.02 -11.68 -2.22
CA ALA A 26 0.72 -11.78 -1.58
C ALA A 26 -0.23 -10.65 -2.00
N ARG A 27 -1.51 -10.99 -2.19
CA ARG A 27 -2.56 -10.04 -2.56
C ARG A 27 -3.86 -10.29 -1.80
N GLY A 28 -4.60 -9.24 -1.50
CA GLY A 28 -5.90 -9.33 -0.85
C GLY A 28 -6.73 -8.06 -1.03
N GLY A 29 -7.86 -8.18 -1.71
CA GLY A 29 -8.72 -7.03 -2.03
C GLY A 29 -7.95 -5.96 -2.82
N PHE A 30 -7.66 -4.84 -2.15
CA PHE A 30 -6.92 -3.69 -2.68
C PHE A 30 -5.49 -3.58 -2.12
N LYS A 31 -4.97 -4.64 -1.50
CA LYS A 31 -3.63 -4.69 -0.89
C LYS A 31 -2.71 -5.64 -1.67
N TYR A 32 -1.46 -5.22 -1.84
CA TYR A 32 -0.39 -5.95 -2.51
C TYR A 32 0.83 -5.97 -1.62
N VAL A 33 1.54 -7.10 -1.55
CA VAL A 33 2.75 -7.24 -0.76
C VAL A 33 3.87 -7.75 -1.65
N TYR A 34 4.98 -7.03 -1.63
CA TYR A 34 6.19 -7.29 -2.40
C TYR A 34 7.34 -7.56 -1.44
N ARG A 35 8.31 -8.36 -1.89
CA ARG A 35 9.61 -8.42 -1.23
C ARG A 35 10.45 -7.26 -1.77
N ALA A 36 11.01 -6.47 -0.88
CA ALA A 36 11.80 -5.30 -1.22
C ALA A 36 13.14 -5.33 -0.48
N ILE A 37 14.18 -4.76 -1.08
CA ILE A 37 15.43 -4.49 -0.39
C ILE A 37 15.48 -3.00 -0.03
N VAL A 38 15.64 -2.68 1.24
CA VAL A 38 15.72 -1.30 1.77
C VAL A 38 16.98 -1.18 2.61
N GLY A 39 17.92 -0.34 2.19
CA GLY A 39 19.21 -0.19 2.88
C GLY A 39 19.98 -1.51 2.99
N GLY A 40 19.88 -2.38 1.98
CA GLY A 40 20.51 -3.71 1.97
C GLY A 40 19.82 -4.78 2.83
N ARG A 41 18.67 -4.49 3.45
CA ARG A 41 17.88 -5.45 4.22
C ARG A 41 16.64 -5.90 3.46
N ALA A 42 16.27 -7.17 3.62
CA ALA A 42 15.04 -7.70 3.06
C ALA A 42 13.84 -7.29 3.93
N GLU A 43 12.90 -6.58 3.32
CA GLU A 43 11.72 -6.02 3.95
C GLU A 43 10.46 -6.40 3.16
N ALA A 44 9.31 -6.39 3.84
CA ALA A 44 8.02 -6.51 3.18
C ALA A 44 7.49 -5.12 2.81
N LEU A 45 7.31 -4.85 1.52
CA LEU A 45 6.67 -3.63 1.02
C LEU A 45 5.18 -3.88 0.79
N LYS A 46 4.33 -3.25 1.58
CA LYS A 46 2.88 -3.32 1.43
C LYS A 46 2.35 -2.09 0.69
N VAL A 47 1.70 -2.30 -0.44
CA VAL A 47 1.08 -1.27 -1.27
C VAL A 47 -0.44 -1.38 -1.16
N ILE A 48 -1.11 -0.24 -0.93
CA ILE A 48 -2.56 -0.15 -0.80
C ILE A 48 -3.08 0.65 -2.00
N ALA A 49 -3.83 -0.02 -2.88
CA ALA A 49 -4.50 0.64 -3.99
C ALA A 49 -5.71 1.41 -3.46
N LEU A 50 -5.71 2.72 -3.65
CA LEU A 50 -6.83 3.57 -3.28
C LEU A 50 -7.82 3.62 -4.44
N ARG A 51 -9.10 3.43 -4.14
CA ARG A 51 -10.15 3.60 -5.15
C ARG A 51 -10.27 5.08 -5.52
N THR A 52 -10.45 5.36 -6.80
CA THR A 52 -11.01 6.65 -7.22
C THR A 52 -12.45 6.68 -6.71
N VAL A 53 -12.79 7.67 -5.90
CA VAL A 53 -14.17 7.83 -5.41
C VAL A 53 -14.85 8.86 -6.29
N THR A 54 -15.86 8.41 -7.03
CA THR A 54 -16.70 9.24 -7.89
C THR A 54 -18.09 9.35 -7.27
N SER A 55 -18.74 10.49 -7.49
CA SER A 55 -20.16 10.69 -7.23
C SER A 55 -21.01 9.83 -8.17
N ASP A 56 -22.31 9.75 -7.88
CA ASP A 56 -23.30 9.08 -8.75
C ASP A 56 -23.37 9.73 -10.15
N GLU A 57 -22.94 10.97 -10.28
CA GLU A 57 -22.86 11.74 -11.53
C GLU A 57 -21.52 11.52 -12.28
N GLY A 58 -20.62 10.69 -11.75
CA GLY A 58 -19.32 10.37 -12.35
C GLY A 58 -18.21 11.37 -12.04
N GLU A 59 -18.52 12.48 -11.36
CA GLU A 59 -17.54 13.49 -10.95
C GLU A 59 -16.72 13.03 -9.72
N PRO A 60 -15.44 13.42 -9.59
CA PRO A 60 -14.63 13.11 -8.40
C PRO A 60 -15.31 13.55 -7.09
N ASN A 61 -15.68 12.60 -6.24
CA ASN A 61 -16.23 12.89 -4.91
C ASN A 61 -15.07 13.05 -3.92
N HIS A 62 -14.56 14.27 -3.84
CA HIS A 62 -13.40 14.61 -3.02
C HIS A 62 -13.62 14.35 -1.52
N VAL A 63 -14.85 14.54 -1.01
CA VAL A 63 -15.15 14.37 0.43
C VAL A 63 -15.06 12.89 0.82
N GLU A 64 -15.67 12.00 0.05
CA GLU A 64 -15.58 10.57 0.32
C GLU A 64 -14.17 10.02 0.03
N ALA A 65 -13.48 10.55 -0.97
CA ALA A 65 -12.08 10.20 -1.22
C ALA A 65 -11.20 10.56 -0.02
N GLU A 66 -11.39 11.75 0.56
CA GLU A 66 -10.65 12.19 1.75
C GLU A 66 -10.99 11.35 2.98
N ALA A 67 -12.28 11.05 3.21
CA ALA A 67 -12.70 10.19 4.31
C ALA A 67 -12.10 8.78 4.19
N PHE A 68 -12.09 8.21 2.98
CA PHE A 68 -11.48 6.92 2.69
C PHE A 68 -9.98 6.93 2.93
N LEU A 69 -9.27 7.97 2.45
CA LEU A 69 -7.85 8.17 2.71
C LEU A 69 -7.55 8.20 4.22
N ARG A 70 -8.31 8.99 4.98
CA ARG A 70 -8.17 9.08 6.44
C ARG A 70 -8.36 7.72 7.12
N GLU A 71 -9.32 6.91 6.67
CA GLU A 71 -9.50 5.54 7.20
C GLU A 71 -8.31 4.63 6.89
N GLN A 72 -7.79 4.68 5.65
CA GLN A 72 -6.60 3.89 5.29
C GLN A 72 -5.38 4.29 6.13
N TYR A 73 -5.13 5.59 6.32
CA TYR A 73 -4.04 6.07 7.17
C TYR A 73 -4.19 5.60 8.62
N ALA A 74 -5.39 5.70 9.19
CA ALA A 74 -5.65 5.22 10.55
C ALA A 74 -5.43 3.71 10.67
N ARG A 75 -5.78 2.93 9.64
CA ARG A 75 -5.55 1.49 9.59
C ARG A 75 -4.07 1.14 9.50
N ILE A 76 -3.32 1.80 8.60
CA ILE A 76 -1.87 1.62 8.47
C ILE A 76 -1.19 1.93 9.80
N ARG A 77 -1.57 3.03 10.46
CA ARG A 77 -1.03 3.40 11.76
C ARG A 77 -1.26 2.32 12.82
N ARG A 78 -2.48 1.80 12.93
CA ARG A 78 -2.78 0.69 13.84
C ARG A 78 -1.99 -0.58 13.53
N GLU A 79 -1.77 -0.89 12.25
CA GLU A 79 -0.94 -2.03 11.86
C GLU A 79 0.53 -1.83 12.26
N ILE A 80 1.08 -0.63 12.07
CA ILE A 80 2.46 -0.28 12.49
C ILE A 80 2.59 -0.35 14.02
N ASP A 81 1.64 0.23 14.75
CA ASP A 81 1.63 0.19 16.21
C ASP A 81 1.58 -1.28 16.71
N ALA A 82 0.76 -2.12 16.07
CA ALA A 82 0.69 -3.55 16.36
C ALA A 82 2.01 -4.29 16.11
N LEU A 83 2.76 -3.94 15.06
CA LEU A 83 4.09 -4.50 14.80
C LEU A 83 5.08 -4.17 15.92
N GLY A 84 5.00 -2.98 16.51
CA GLY A 84 5.79 -2.60 17.69
C GLY A 84 5.50 -3.47 18.93
N HIS A 85 4.34 -4.14 18.96
CA HIS A 85 3.97 -5.10 20.00
C HIS A 85 4.32 -6.55 19.66
N CYS A 86 4.69 -6.85 18.41
CA CYS A 86 5.21 -8.15 18.01
C CYS A 86 6.64 -8.31 18.54
N ARG A 87 6.79 -8.91 19.72
CA ARG A 87 8.09 -9.40 20.19
C ARG A 87 8.45 -10.65 19.41
N VAL A 88 9.55 -10.62 18.66
CA VAL A 88 10.19 -11.83 18.12
C VAL A 88 10.70 -12.63 19.32
N PRO A 89 10.38 -13.93 19.46
CA PRO A 89 10.99 -14.79 20.48
C PRO A 89 12.50 -14.88 20.34
#